data_AF-A0A6G8FVG9-F1
#
_entry.id   AF-A0A6G8FVG9-F1
#
_cell.length_a   1.000
_cell.length_b   1.000
_cell.length_c   1.000
_cell.angle_alpha   90.00
_cell.angle_beta   90.00
_cell.angle_gamma   90.00
#
_symmetry.space_group_name_H-M   'P 1'
#
loop_
_entity.id
_entity.type
_entity.pdbx_description
1 polymer ?
#
loop_
_entity_poly.entity_id
_entity_poly.type
_entity_poly.pdbx_seq_one_letter_code
_entity_poly.pdbx_strand_id
1 'polypeptide(L)'
;MTTGTPEPSRRRSPSWTRRRGIPESEAQEHSPWLRLHEHLAVRHGIRADLPRRWERPLPDDPRNLPALLRQASAQVDRELSRALPESARGLTPLAVDALRRLREKPSSGVNLAEYLVLSERRVSRLLLGLEGAGLVSREPGWLDLRTRRTEITEHGRVVLGAIEQELRELTAIWLEGLEPEEVDALLHLLHALSDRPPSRQRRGPRRRLPARSAQLQHPVVDAAEAGDGQVVNVALHHPPRSA
;
A
#
# COMPACT_ATOMS: atom_id res chain seq x y z
N MET A 1 47.39 -40.42 -34.80
CA MET A 1 47.12 -40.47 -33.34
C MET A 1 46.81 -39.05 -32.91
N THR A 2 45.53 -38.78 -32.64
CA THR A 2 44.98 -37.43 -32.49
C THR A 2 45.21 -36.91 -31.07
N THR A 3 45.84 -35.75 -30.95
CA THR A 3 46.09 -35.01 -29.71
C THR A 3 44.81 -34.37 -29.19
N GLY A 4 44.31 -34.82 -28.03
CA GLY A 4 43.21 -34.17 -27.31
C GLY A 4 43.74 -33.23 -26.24
N THR A 5 43.67 -31.92 -26.49
CA THR A 5 43.94 -30.87 -25.49
C THR A 5 42.82 -30.86 -24.44
N PRO A 6 43.11 -30.89 -23.12
CA PRO A 6 42.07 -30.81 -22.10
C PRO A 6 41.52 -29.37 -22.03
N GLU A 7 40.19 -29.26 -22.15
CA GLU A 7 39.43 -28.02 -22.05
C GLU A 7 39.59 -27.41 -20.64
N PRO A 8 39.83 -26.09 -20.50
CA PRO A 8 40.01 -25.46 -19.20
C PRO A 8 38.69 -25.49 -18.43
N SER A 9 38.66 -26.25 -17.32
CA SER A 9 37.52 -26.31 -16.41
C SER A 9 37.19 -24.89 -15.91
N ARG A 10 36.08 -24.30 -16.38
CA ARG A 10 35.55 -23.04 -15.86
C ARG A 10 35.28 -23.23 -14.36
N ARG A 11 36.13 -22.63 -13.51
CA ARG A 11 35.89 -22.58 -12.06
C ARG A 11 34.54 -21.90 -11.84
N ARG A 12 33.53 -22.66 -11.43
CA ARG A 12 32.22 -22.11 -11.07
C ARG A 12 32.43 -21.17 -9.89
N SER A 13 32.11 -19.90 -10.08
CA SER A 13 32.10 -18.93 -8.99
C SER A 13 31.25 -19.46 -7.83
N PRO A 14 31.69 -19.27 -6.57
CA PRO A 14 30.90 -19.69 -5.41
C PRO A 14 29.49 -19.10 -5.50
N SER A 15 28.48 -19.91 -5.20
CA SER A 15 27.09 -19.43 -5.19
C SER A 15 26.94 -18.26 -4.21
N TRP A 16 26.04 -17.34 -4.51
CA TRP A 16 25.77 -16.18 -3.68
C TRP A 16 25.41 -16.57 -2.23
N THR A 17 24.73 -17.70 -2.03
CA THR A 17 24.42 -18.28 -0.70
C THR A 17 25.68 -18.65 0.07
N ARG A 18 26.65 -19.28 -0.59
CA ARG A 18 27.95 -19.67 0.01
C ARG A 18 28.79 -18.44 0.37
N ARG A 19 28.69 -17.35 -0.40
CA ARG A 19 29.34 -16.06 -0.09
C ARG A 19 28.75 -15.35 1.14
N ARG A 20 27.49 -15.63 1.49
CA ARG A 20 26.76 -15.01 2.62
C ARG A 20 26.70 -15.89 3.88
N GLY A 21 27.25 -17.11 3.84
CA GLY A 21 27.25 -18.04 4.97
C GLY A 21 25.87 -18.63 5.29
N ILE A 22 24.96 -18.66 4.31
CA ILE A 22 23.61 -19.24 4.50
C ILE A 22 23.74 -20.78 4.49
N PRO A 23 23.19 -21.51 5.48
CA PRO A 23 23.21 -22.96 5.54
C PRO A 23 22.59 -23.62 4.30
N GLU A 24 23.15 -24.76 3.87
CA GLU A 24 22.71 -25.49 2.67
C GLU A 24 21.25 -25.95 2.76
N SER A 25 20.77 -26.30 3.97
CA SER A 25 19.38 -26.70 4.24
C SER A 25 18.39 -25.56 4.02
N GLU A 26 18.71 -24.35 4.47
CA GLU A 26 17.90 -23.14 4.30
C GLU A 26 17.91 -22.69 2.82
N ALA A 27 19.05 -22.85 2.13
CA ALA A 27 19.16 -22.61 0.70
C ALA A 27 18.35 -23.61 -0.14
N GLN A 28 18.22 -24.87 0.31
CA GLN A 28 17.41 -25.88 -0.37
C GLN A 28 15.90 -25.63 -0.19
N GLU A 29 15.47 -25.24 1.01
CA GLU A 29 14.08 -24.87 1.32
C GLU A 29 13.60 -23.69 0.46
N HIS A 30 14.47 -22.71 0.24
CA HIS A 30 14.17 -21.53 -0.59
C HIS A 30 14.64 -21.66 -2.05
N SER A 31 15.05 -22.84 -2.50
CA SER A 31 15.66 -23.06 -3.83
C SER A 31 14.80 -22.64 -5.03
N PRO A 32 13.46 -22.83 -5.05
CA PRO A 32 12.61 -22.30 -6.11
C PRO A 32 12.64 -20.77 -6.18
N TRP A 33 12.68 -20.12 -5.02
CA TRP A 33 12.68 -18.65 -4.88
C TRP A 33 14.05 -18.04 -5.16
N LEU A 34 15.14 -18.75 -4.84
CA LEU A 34 16.51 -18.36 -5.18
C LEU A 34 16.78 -18.39 -6.70
N ARG A 35 16.14 -19.31 -7.43
CA ARG A 35 16.21 -19.35 -8.90
C ARG A 35 15.42 -18.22 -9.55
N LEU A 36 14.25 -17.88 -9.00
CA LEU A 36 13.50 -16.68 -9.40
C LEU A 36 14.29 -15.39 -9.09
N HIS A 37 14.96 -15.35 -7.94
CA HIS A 37 15.87 -14.26 -7.54
C HIS A 37 17.02 -14.07 -8.53
N GLU A 38 17.69 -15.16 -8.96
CA GLU A 38 18.76 -15.09 -9.94
C GLU A 38 18.24 -14.66 -11.32
N HIS A 39 17.05 -15.13 -11.72
CA HIS A 39 16.40 -14.71 -12.95
C HIS A 39 16.07 -13.20 -12.97
N LEU A 40 15.48 -12.68 -11.89
CA LEU A 40 15.09 -11.27 -11.80
C LEU A 40 16.29 -10.33 -11.62
N ALA A 41 17.32 -10.76 -10.87
CA ALA A 41 18.55 -10.00 -10.68
C ALA A 41 19.37 -9.91 -11.98
N VAL A 42 19.44 -11.00 -12.75
CA VAL A 42 20.14 -11.03 -14.04
C VAL A 42 19.37 -10.26 -15.13
N ARG A 43 18.03 -10.35 -15.14
CA ARG A 43 17.20 -9.71 -16.18
C ARG A 43 16.98 -8.21 -15.97
N HIS A 44 16.92 -7.74 -14.73
CA HIS A 44 16.55 -6.35 -14.42
C HIS A 44 17.65 -5.54 -13.71
N GLY A 45 18.85 -6.08 -13.50
CA GLY A 45 20.00 -5.31 -13.00
C GLY A 45 19.85 -4.68 -11.61
N ILE A 46 18.86 -5.10 -10.82
CA ILE A 46 18.52 -4.44 -9.55
C ILE A 46 19.47 -4.90 -8.44
N ARG A 47 20.26 -3.97 -7.88
CA ARG A 47 20.89 -4.10 -6.55
C ARG A 47 19.79 -4.14 -5.50
N ALA A 48 19.23 -5.32 -5.24
CA ALA A 48 18.23 -5.50 -4.20
C ALA A 48 18.91 -5.56 -2.82
N ASP A 49 18.59 -4.61 -1.95
CA ASP A 49 18.72 -4.69 -0.50
C ASP A 49 17.70 -5.72 0.04
N LEU A 50 18.09 -6.98 -0.13
CA LEU A 50 17.30 -8.21 0.02
C LEU A 50 16.51 -8.39 1.33
N PRO A 51 16.99 -8.00 2.52
CA PRO A 51 16.21 -8.19 3.75
C PRO A 51 14.84 -7.50 3.71
N ARG A 52 14.75 -6.33 3.06
CA ARG A 52 13.49 -5.58 2.95
C ARG A 52 12.50 -6.18 1.95
N ARG A 53 12.96 -7.03 1.03
CA ARG A 53 12.08 -7.69 0.05
C ARG A 53 11.43 -8.96 0.60
N TRP A 54 12.02 -9.61 1.61
CA TRP A 54 11.45 -10.81 2.23
C TRP A 54 10.19 -10.52 3.06
N GLU A 55 10.06 -9.29 3.56
CA GLU A 55 8.84 -8.82 4.22
C GLU A 55 7.75 -8.38 3.23
N ARG A 56 8.01 -8.41 1.91
CA ARG A 56 7.00 -8.01 0.93
C ARG A 56 5.98 -9.13 0.69
N PRO A 57 4.70 -8.78 0.54
CA PRO A 57 3.68 -9.74 0.14
C PRO A 57 4.03 -10.41 -1.19
N LEU A 58 3.71 -11.71 -1.32
CA LEU A 58 3.88 -12.43 -2.58
C LEU A 58 2.99 -11.79 -3.67
N PRO A 59 3.55 -11.41 -4.82
CA PRO A 59 2.82 -10.68 -5.86
C PRO A 59 1.74 -11.54 -6.54
N ASP A 60 1.95 -12.85 -6.62
CA ASP A 60 1.07 -13.77 -7.35
C ASP A 60 -0.17 -14.20 -6.56
N ASP A 61 -0.26 -13.83 -5.28
CA ASP A 61 -1.43 -14.10 -4.45
C ASP A 61 -2.37 -12.87 -4.43
N PRO A 62 -3.58 -12.95 -5.01
CA PRO A 62 -4.49 -11.81 -5.08
C PRO A 62 -4.91 -11.28 -3.70
N ARG A 63 -4.80 -12.09 -2.64
CA ARG A 63 -5.09 -11.65 -1.25
C ARG A 63 -4.11 -10.58 -0.76
N ASN A 64 -2.95 -10.48 -1.39
CA ASN A 64 -1.92 -9.49 -1.06
C ASN A 64 -2.13 -8.13 -1.74
N LEU A 65 -3.09 -8.01 -2.67
CA LEU A 65 -3.37 -6.78 -3.41
C LEU A 65 -3.48 -5.52 -2.52
N PRO A 66 -4.21 -5.53 -1.37
CA PRO A 66 -4.29 -4.34 -0.53
C PRO A 66 -2.95 -3.90 0.06
N ALA A 67 -2.07 -4.85 0.38
CA ALA A 67 -0.75 -4.54 0.92
C ALA A 67 0.19 -4.03 -0.18
N LEU A 68 0.15 -4.63 -1.36
CA LEU A 68 0.92 -4.18 -2.52
C LEU A 68 0.51 -2.76 -2.96
N LEU A 69 -0.79 -2.46 -3.03
CA LEU A 69 -1.30 -1.12 -3.34
C LEU A 69 -0.83 -0.08 -2.31
N ARG A 70 -0.92 -0.40 -1.00
CA ARG A 70 -0.42 0.50 0.06
C ARG A 70 1.08 0.73 -0.03
N GLN A 71 1.87 -0.31 -0.33
CA GLN A 71 3.31 -0.18 -0.47
C GLN A 71 3.70 0.64 -1.70
N ALA A 72 3.03 0.41 -2.84
CA ALA A 72 3.22 1.19 -4.06
C ALA A 72 2.86 2.67 -3.83
N SER A 73 1.69 2.95 -3.26
CA SER A 73 1.26 4.31 -2.91
C SER A 73 2.23 4.98 -1.95
N ALA A 74 2.65 4.31 -0.87
CA ALA A 74 3.60 4.88 0.09
C ALA A 74 4.98 5.15 -0.53
N GLN A 75 5.42 4.31 -1.47
CA GLN A 75 6.67 4.51 -2.19
C GLN A 75 6.57 5.73 -3.12
N VAL A 76 5.49 5.84 -3.89
CA VAL A 76 5.20 7.00 -4.75
C VAL A 76 5.14 8.29 -3.93
N ASP A 77 4.38 8.31 -2.84
CA ASP A 77 4.24 9.46 -1.95
C ASP A 77 5.60 9.91 -1.38
N ARG A 78 6.44 8.94 -1.01
CA ARG A 78 7.77 9.21 -0.44
C ARG A 78 8.71 9.82 -1.47
N GLU A 79 8.77 9.26 -2.67
CA GLU A 79 9.65 9.81 -3.72
C GLU A 79 9.13 11.16 -4.23
N LEU A 80 7.82 11.34 -4.38
CA LEU A 80 7.23 12.64 -4.69
C LEU A 80 7.61 13.67 -3.64
N SER A 81 7.43 13.36 -2.35
CA SER A 81 7.75 14.30 -1.25
C SER A 81 9.23 14.71 -1.23
N ARG A 82 10.13 13.86 -1.72
CA ARG A 82 11.58 14.16 -1.82
C ARG A 82 11.93 14.99 -3.04
N ALA A 83 11.20 14.81 -4.14
CA ALA A 83 11.41 15.54 -5.37
C ALA A 83 10.75 16.92 -5.40
N LEU A 84 9.92 17.26 -4.40
CA LEU A 84 9.26 18.56 -4.38
C LEU A 84 10.28 19.72 -4.44
N PRO A 85 10.07 20.71 -5.33
CA PRO A 85 10.93 21.87 -5.41
C PRO A 85 10.82 22.71 -4.12
N GLU A 86 11.79 23.59 -3.89
CA GLU A 86 11.82 24.48 -2.71
C GLU A 86 10.49 25.23 -2.52
N SER A 87 9.92 25.75 -3.61
CA SER A 87 8.65 26.48 -3.61
C SER A 87 7.44 25.64 -3.16
N ALA A 88 7.56 24.32 -3.16
CA ALA A 88 6.56 23.37 -2.75
C ALA A 88 6.96 22.61 -1.47
N ARG A 89 8.08 22.97 -0.83
CA ARG A 89 8.56 22.29 0.36
C ARG A 89 7.52 22.42 1.48
N GLY A 90 7.12 21.29 2.04
CA GLY A 90 6.07 21.22 3.06
C GLY A 90 4.67 20.89 2.51
N LEU A 91 4.48 20.87 1.19
CA LEU A 91 3.29 20.26 0.61
C LEU A 91 3.33 18.74 0.79
N THR A 92 2.15 18.18 1.07
CA THR A 92 1.96 16.71 1.10
C THR A 92 1.54 16.21 -0.27
N PRO A 93 1.75 14.93 -0.63
CA PRO A 93 1.24 14.35 -1.87
C PRO A 93 -0.26 14.64 -2.11
N LEU A 94 -1.08 14.50 -1.07
CA LEU A 94 -2.51 14.84 -1.13
C LEU A 94 -2.79 16.32 -1.44
N ALA A 95 -1.92 17.23 -0.99
CA ALA A 95 -2.03 18.65 -1.30
C ALA A 95 -1.71 18.91 -2.78
N VAL A 96 -0.71 18.19 -3.32
CA VAL A 96 -0.38 18.22 -4.76
C VAL A 96 -1.56 17.70 -5.59
N ASP A 97 -2.15 16.56 -5.22
CA ASP A 97 -3.31 16.01 -5.93
C ASP A 97 -4.52 16.95 -5.89
N ALA A 98 -4.77 17.59 -4.75
CA ALA A 98 -5.81 18.60 -4.63
C ALA A 98 -5.56 19.78 -5.58
N LEU A 99 -4.32 20.28 -5.67
CA LEU A 99 -3.95 21.37 -6.59
C LEU A 99 -4.12 20.96 -8.05
N ARG A 100 -3.66 19.76 -8.44
CA ARG A 100 -3.83 19.22 -9.80
C ARG A 100 -5.31 19.18 -10.18
N ARG A 101 -6.15 18.65 -9.29
CA ARG A 101 -7.59 18.58 -9.50
C ARG A 101 -8.24 19.97 -9.59
N LEU A 102 -7.83 20.91 -8.75
CA LEU A 102 -8.36 22.28 -8.74
C LEU A 102 -7.92 23.10 -9.97
N ARG A 103 -6.77 22.79 -10.57
CA ARG A 103 -6.32 23.41 -11.82
C ARG A 103 -7.22 23.05 -12.99
N GLU A 104 -7.68 21.81 -13.07
CA GLU A 104 -8.60 21.38 -14.14
C GLU A 104 -9.96 22.03 -13.99
N LYS A 105 -10.49 22.06 -12.76
CA LYS A 105 -11.81 22.61 -12.48
C LYS A 105 -11.97 23.02 -11.01
N PRO A 106 -12.51 24.23 -10.74
CA PRO A 106 -12.97 24.64 -9.42
C PRO A 106 -13.83 23.59 -8.72
N SER A 107 -13.66 23.44 -7.41
CA SER A 107 -14.35 22.39 -6.65
C SER A 107 -14.90 22.87 -5.32
N SER A 108 -15.95 22.21 -4.84
CA SER A 108 -16.43 22.36 -3.46
C SER A 108 -15.64 21.41 -2.54
N GLY A 109 -15.68 21.67 -1.23
CA GLY A 109 -15.06 20.76 -0.24
C GLY A 109 -15.64 19.34 -0.30
N VAL A 110 -16.95 19.21 -0.55
CA VAL A 110 -17.65 17.91 -0.68
C VAL A 110 -17.14 17.15 -1.90
N ASN A 111 -17.15 17.79 -3.07
CA ASN A 111 -16.73 17.13 -4.31
C ASN A 111 -15.24 16.77 -4.28
N LEU A 112 -14.41 17.60 -3.64
CA LEU A 112 -12.99 17.31 -3.47
C LEU A 112 -12.77 16.17 -2.45
N ALA A 113 -13.60 16.06 -1.42
CA ALA A 113 -13.57 14.94 -0.47
C ALA A 113 -13.92 13.61 -1.12
N GLU A 114 -14.93 13.60 -1.99
CA GLU A 114 -15.28 12.44 -2.81
C GLU A 114 -14.13 12.05 -3.74
N TYR A 115 -13.60 13.01 -4.50
CA TYR A 115 -12.47 12.78 -5.41
C TYR A 115 -11.23 12.22 -4.71
N LEU A 116 -10.84 12.79 -3.57
CA LEU A 116 -9.66 12.35 -2.81
C LEU A 116 -9.93 11.12 -1.93
N VAL A 117 -11.18 10.63 -1.87
CA VAL A 117 -11.62 9.54 -0.97
C VAL A 117 -11.27 9.86 0.50
N LEU A 118 -11.50 11.10 0.91
CA LEU A 118 -11.24 11.62 2.26
C LEU A 118 -12.53 12.08 2.94
N SER A 119 -12.48 12.26 4.27
CA SER A 119 -13.57 12.94 4.96
C SER A 119 -13.57 14.44 4.65
N GLU A 120 -14.75 15.06 4.60
CA GLU A 120 -14.90 16.51 4.41
C GLU A 120 -14.10 17.32 5.44
N ARG A 121 -14.03 16.84 6.70
CA ARG A 121 -13.21 17.48 7.75
C ARG A 121 -11.72 17.44 7.43
N ARG A 122 -11.21 16.36 6.80
CA ARG A 122 -9.80 16.27 6.39
C ARG A 122 -9.54 17.17 5.20
N VAL A 123 -10.44 17.20 4.21
CA VAL A 123 -10.33 18.11 3.06
C VAL A 123 -10.43 19.57 3.48
N SER A 124 -11.33 19.93 4.39
CA SER A 124 -11.44 21.30 4.90
C SER A 124 -10.12 21.78 5.54
N ARG A 125 -9.45 20.93 6.33
CA ARG A 125 -8.13 21.23 6.90
C ARG A 125 -7.04 21.35 5.84
N LEU A 126 -7.05 20.47 4.84
CA LEU A 126 -6.15 20.53 3.69
C LEU A 126 -6.31 21.87 2.94
N LEU A 127 -7.54 22.25 2.64
CA LEU A 127 -7.86 23.50 1.95
C LEU A 127 -7.48 24.74 2.76
N LEU A 128 -7.67 24.73 4.09
CA LEU A 128 -7.20 25.81 4.96
C LEU A 128 -5.67 25.96 4.91
N GLY A 129 -4.93 24.85 4.87
CA GLY A 129 -3.47 24.89 4.72
C GLY A 129 -3.04 25.47 3.36
N LEU A 130 -3.69 25.04 2.28
CA LEU A 130 -3.43 25.55 0.93
C LEU A 130 -3.80 27.04 0.78
N GLU A 131 -4.91 27.46 1.39
CA GLU A 131 -5.37 28.86 1.40
C GLU A 131 -4.40 29.74 2.22
N GLY A 132 -3.96 29.27 3.38
CA GLY A 132 -2.94 29.96 4.19
C GLY A 132 -1.59 30.09 3.49
N ALA A 133 -1.26 29.15 2.60
CA ALA A 133 -0.08 29.23 1.73
C ALA A 133 -0.30 30.08 0.47
N GLY A 134 -1.50 30.67 0.28
CA GLY A 134 -1.82 31.48 -0.89
C GLY A 134 -1.94 30.70 -2.21
N LEU A 135 -2.05 29.37 -2.15
CA LEU A 135 -2.09 28.48 -3.33
C LEU A 135 -3.51 28.29 -3.87
N VAL A 136 -4.52 28.49 -3.03
CA VAL A 136 -5.94 28.43 -3.41
C VAL A 136 -6.70 29.61 -2.80
N SER A 137 -7.80 30.00 -3.43
CA SER A 137 -8.79 30.94 -2.89
C SER A 137 -10.13 30.22 -2.70
N ARG A 138 -10.91 30.68 -1.71
CA ARG A 138 -12.22 30.10 -1.38
C ARG A 138 -13.28 31.18 -1.29
N GLU A 139 -14.26 31.11 -2.17
CA GLU A 139 -15.37 32.07 -2.25
C GLU A 139 -16.72 31.38 -2.00
N PRO A 140 -17.74 32.09 -1.51
CA PRO A 140 -19.10 31.56 -1.46
C PRO A 140 -19.57 31.13 -2.85
N GLY A 141 -20.28 30.00 -2.91
CA GLY A 141 -20.86 29.49 -4.15
C GLY A 141 -21.98 30.39 -4.64
N TRP A 142 -22.04 30.63 -5.95
CA TRP A 142 -23.08 31.44 -6.58
C TRP A 142 -24.48 30.80 -6.49
N LEU A 143 -24.56 29.47 -6.43
CA LEU A 143 -25.82 28.71 -6.35
C LEU A 143 -26.27 28.45 -4.91
N ASP A 144 -25.30 28.29 -4.00
CA ASP A 144 -25.52 28.09 -2.57
C ASP A 144 -24.37 28.73 -1.78
N LEU A 145 -24.69 29.79 -1.03
CA LEU A 145 -23.73 30.54 -0.23
C LEU A 145 -23.14 29.72 0.93
N ARG A 146 -23.76 28.59 1.30
CA ARG A 146 -23.23 27.65 2.30
C ARG A 146 -22.10 26.80 1.73
N THR A 147 -22.09 26.61 0.42
CA THR A 147 -21.02 25.90 -0.28
C THR A 147 -19.89 26.88 -0.58
N ARG A 148 -18.65 26.51 -0.29
CA ARG A 148 -17.48 27.30 -0.71
C ARG A 148 -16.87 26.71 -1.97
N ARG A 149 -16.79 27.50 -3.02
CA ARG A 149 -16.08 27.19 -4.26
C ARG A 149 -14.61 27.51 -4.05
N THR A 150 -13.76 26.53 -4.32
CA THR A 150 -12.31 26.63 -4.20
C THR A 150 -11.68 26.64 -5.58
N GLU A 151 -10.75 27.56 -5.79
CA GLU A 151 -10.01 27.72 -7.05
C GLU A 151 -8.51 27.83 -6.77
N ILE A 152 -7.70 27.38 -7.73
CA ILE A 152 -6.24 27.58 -7.66
C ILE A 152 -5.90 29.04 -7.97
N THR A 153 -5.03 29.64 -7.17
CA THR A 153 -4.53 31.00 -7.43
C THR A 153 -3.48 31.00 -8.53
N GLU A 154 -3.10 32.18 -9.01
CA GLU A 154 -1.97 32.30 -9.95
C GLU A 154 -0.66 31.80 -9.32
N HIS A 155 -0.40 32.15 -8.06
CA HIS A 155 0.72 31.62 -7.31
C HIS A 155 0.68 30.08 -7.23
N GLY A 156 -0.49 29.51 -6.94
CA GLY A 156 -0.70 28.07 -6.92
C GLY A 156 -0.42 27.40 -8.27
N ARG A 157 -0.80 28.03 -9.40
CA ARG A 157 -0.49 27.51 -10.74
C ARG A 157 1.01 27.48 -11.01
N VAL A 158 1.74 28.53 -10.64
CA VAL A 158 3.20 28.59 -10.79
C VAL A 158 3.87 27.48 -9.98
N VAL A 159 3.49 27.34 -8.70
CA VAL A 159 4.02 26.29 -7.82
C VAL A 159 3.71 24.90 -8.37
N LEU A 160 2.46 24.67 -8.81
CA LEU A 160 2.06 23.40 -9.39
C LEU A 160 2.81 23.10 -10.70
N GLY A 161 3.04 24.10 -11.54
CA GLY A 161 3.81 23.94 -12.78
C GLY A 161 5.24 23.44 -12.55
N ALA A 162 5.89 23.91 -11.47
CA ALA A 162 7.20 23.41 -11.06
C ALA A 162 7.13 21.96 -10.55
N ILE A 163 6.14 21.63 -9.71
CA ILE A 163 5.92 20.27 -9.22
C ILE A 163 5.67 19.28 -10.37
N GLU A 164 4.99 19.72 -11.42
CA GLU A 164 4.71 18.87 -12.58
C GLU A 164 5.92 18.57 -13.44
N GLN A 165 6.96 19.41 -13.43
CA GLN A 165 8.24 19.05 -14.04
C GLN A 165 8.82 17.81 -13.35
N GLU A 166 8.92 17.88 -12.02
CA GLU A 166 9.44 16.80 -11.17
C GLU A 166 8.60 15.51 -11.31
N LEU A 167 7.27 15.64 -11.35
CA LEU A 167 6.36 14.50 -11.56
C LEU A 167 6.60 13.82 -12.91
N ARG A 168 6.91 14.56 -13.98
CA ARG A 168 7.21 13.96 -15.29
C ARG A 168 8.49 13.14 -15.24
N GLU A 169 9.53 13.66 -14.59
CA GLU A 169 10.80 12.95 -14.42
C GLU A 169 10.64 11.71 -13.55
N LEU A 170 9.95 11.82 -12.41
CA LEU A 170 9.65 10.68 -11.53
C LEU A 170 8.80 9.62 -12.24
N THR A 171 7.80 10.02 -13.01
CA THR A 171 6.95 9.08 -13.75
C THR A 171 7.76 8.31 -14.78
N ALA A 172 8.68 8.98 -15.49
CA ALA A 172 9.58 8.31 -16.43
C ALA A 172 10.47 7.26 -15.73
N ILE A 173 10.97 7.57 -14.53
CA ILE A 173 11.76 6.62 -13.71
C ILE A 173 10.90 5.45 -13.23
N TRP A 174 9.68 5.70 -12.73
CA TRP A 174 8.81 4.64 -12.22
C TRP A 174 8.32 3.68 -13.30
N LEU A 175 8.16 4.18 -14.54
CA LEU A 175 7.72 3.40 -15.69
C LEU A 175 8.90 2.87 -16.53
N GLU A 176 10.14 3.11 -16.11
CA GLU A 176 11.32 2.63 -16.81
C GLU A 176 11.27 1.10 -16.96
N GLY A 177 11.39 0.62 -18.20
CA GLY A 177 11.36 -0.82 -18.53
C GLY A 177 9.98 -1.43 -18.72
N LEU A 178 8.91 -0.62 -18.70
CA LEU A 178 7.58 -1.01 -19.16
C LEU A 178 7.36 -0.57 -20.61
N GLU A 179 6.73 -1.43 -21.40
CA GLU A 179 6.26 -1.09 -22.75
C GLU A 179 5.00 -0.21 -22.67
N PRO A 180 4.70 0.60 -23.70
CA PRO A 180 3.53 1.50 -23.71
C PRO A 180 2.22 0.78 -23.40
N GLU A 181 2.01 -0.42 -23.95
CA GLU A 181 0.81 -1.22 -23.72
C GLU A 181 0.70 -1.71 -22.27
N GLU A 182 1.82 -1.95 -21.59
CA GLU A 182 1.86 -2.34 -20.17
C GLU A 182 1.51 -1.15 -19.27
N VAL A 183 1.96 0.06 -19.62
CA VAL A 183 1.59 1.31 -18.94
C VAL A 183 0.09 1.56 -19.08
N ASP A 184 -0.46 1.44 -20.29
CA ASP A 184 -1.89 1.62 -20.54
C ASP A 184 -2.74 0.60 -19.76
N ALA A 185 -2.32 -0.67 -19.76
CA ALA A 185 -2.97 -1.73 -18.99
C ALA A 185 -2.94 -1.42 -17.48
N LEU A 186 -1.80 -0.97 -16.96
CA LEU A 186 -1.67 -0.60 -15.55
C LEU A 186 -2.63 0.53 -15.17
N LEU A 187 -2.67 1.61 -15.95
CA LEU A 187 -3.56 2.75 -15.70
C LEU A 187 -5.03 2.32 -15.75
N HIS A 188 -5.41 1.50 -16.73
CA HIS A 188 -6.76 0.98 -16.85
C HIS A 188 -7.17 0.12 -15.64
N LEU A 189 -6.28 -0.78 -15.18
CA LEU A 189 -6.54 -1.64 -14.03
C LEU A 189 -6.64 -0.84 -12.72
N LEU A 190 -5.76 0.14 -12.51
CA LEU A 190 -5.81 1.02 -11.33
C LEU A 190 -7.11 1.83 -11.29
N HIS A 191 -7.53 2.37 -12.44
CA HIS A 191 -8.80 3.10 -12.56
C HIS A 191 -10.01 2.18 -12.30
N ALA A 192 -10.03 0.97 -12.87
CA ALA A 192 -11.10 0.02 -12.61
C ALA A 192 -11.20 -0.39 -11.13
N LEU A 193 -10.06 -0.44 -10.41
CA LEU A 193 -10.01 -0.70 -8.97
C LEU A 193 -10.49 0.50 -8.14
N SER A 194 -10.23 1.74 -8.56
CA SER A 194 -10.70 2.94 -7.86
C SER A 194 -12.21 3.16 -8.01
N ASP A 195 -12.75 2.88 -9.19
CA ASP A 195 -14.14 3.17 -9.53
C ASP A 195 -15.14 2.14 -8.99
N ARG A 196 -14.66 0.92 -8.73
CA ARG A 196 -15.49 -0.19 -8.22
C ARG A 196 -15.18 -0.44 -6.75
N PRO A 197 -15.80 0.28 -5.80
CA PRO A 197 -15.74 -0.16 -4.41
C PRO A 197 -16.25 -1.61 -4.37
N PRO A 198 -15.60 -2.52 -3.61
CA PRO A 198 -16.04 -3.90 -3.52
C PRO A 198 -17.52 -3.87 -3.18
N SER A 199 -18.34 -4.46 -4.05
CA SER A 199 -19.79 -4.47 -3.89
C SER A 199 -20.05 -4.87 -2.45
N ARG A 200 -20.65 -3.97 -1.64
CA ARG A 200 -21.14 -4.37 -0.33
C ARG A 200 -22.10 -5.51 -0.65
N GLN A 201 -21.67 -6.76 -0.48
CA GLN A 201 -22.58 -7.89 -0.48
C GLN A 201 -23.66 -7.43 0.49
N ARG A 202 -24.87 -7.19 -0.04
CA ARG A 202 -26.01 -6.77 0.76
C ARG A 202 -26.01 -7.80 1.88
N ARG A 203 -25.67 -7.37 3.11
CA ARG A 203 -25.74 -8.26 4.27
C ARG A 203 -27.14 -8.83 4.19
N GLY A 204 -27.24 -10.11 3.82
CA GLY A 204 -28.54 -10.77 3.70
C GLY A 204 -29.31 -10.47 4.98
N PRO A 205 -30.64 -10.32 4.92
CA PRO A 205 -31.44 -10.00 6.10
C PRO A 205 -30.95 -10.89 7.23
N ARG A 206 -30.47 -10.27 8.33
CA ARG A 206 -29.96 -10.98 9.50
C ARG A 206 -30.96 -12.10 9.77
N ARG A 207 -30.57 -13.35 9.50
CA ARG A 207 -31.38 -14.52 9.84
C ARG A 207 -31.68 -14.32 11.31
N ARG A 208 -32.94 -13.98 11.64
CA ARG A 208 -33.37 -13.92 13.03
C ARG A 208 -33.08 -15.32 13.54
N LEU A 209 -32.09 -15.44 14.41
CA LEU A 209 -31.91 -16.65 15.19
C LEU A 209 -33.30 -16.94 15.79
N PRO A 210 -33.87 -18.14 15.58
CA PRO A 210 -35.15 -18.47 16.17
C PRO A 210 -35.01 -18.23 17.68
N ALA A 211 -36.00 -17.52 18.24
CA ALA A 211 -36.11 -17.36 19.67
C ALA A 211 -36.02 -18.76 20.29
N ARG A 212 -35.09 -18.93 21.22
CA ARG A 212 -35.04 -20.11 22.08
C ARG A 212 -36.35 -20.13 22.88
N SER A 213 -37.34 -20.83 22.38
CA SER A 213 -38.52 -21.22 23.13
C SER A 213 -38.23 -22.59 23.75
N ALA A 214 -38.03 -22.53 25.06
CA ALA A 214 -38.26 -23.55 26.10
C ALA A 214 -38.45 -25.01 25.67
N GLN A 215 -37.63 -25.90 26.25
CA GLN A 215 -38.06 -27.05 27.08
C GLN A 215 -36.90 -28.03 27.25
N LEU A 216 -36.23 -27.96 28.40
CA LEU A 216 -35.72 -29.15 29.08
C LEU A 216 -36.05 -28.97 30.56
N GLN A 217 -37.19 -29.54 30.94
CA GLN A 217 -37.47 -29.92 32.31
C GLN A 217 -36.49 -31.04 32.67
N HIS A 218 -35.71 -30.87 33.73
CA HIS A 218 -35.22 -31.99 34.52
C HIS A 218 -35.11 -31.56 35.99
N PRO A 219 -35.29 -32.51 36.92
CA PRO A 219 -35.92 -32.27 38.22
C PRO A 219 -34.98 -31.67 39.26
N VAL A 220 -35.62 -31.02 40.23
CA VAL A 220 -35.05 -30.56 41.50
C VAL A 220 -34.38 -31.73 42.22
N VAL A 221 -33.08 -31.59 42.47
CA VAL A 221 -32.40 -32.29 43.56
C VAL A 221 -31.83 -31.19 44.45
N ASP A 222 -32.36 -31.14 45.67
CA ASP A 222 -31.85 -30.30 46.75
C ASP A 222 -30.40 -30.67 47.09
N ALA A 223 -29.61 -29.63 47.39
CA ALA A 223 -28.88 -29.49 48.66
C ALA A 223 -27.47 -28.90 48.49
N ALA A 224 -27.23 -27.89 49.33
CA ALA A 224 -26.01 -27.64 50.06
C ALA A 224 -24.81 -26.95 49.37
N GLU A 225 -24.59 -25.74 49.88
CA GLU A 225 -23.30 -25.20 50.35
C GLU A 225 -22.34 -24.58 49.33
N ALA A 226 -22.32 -23.25 49.39
CA ALA A 226 -21.20 -22.42 48.99
C ALA A 226 -20.06 -22.58 50.02
N GLY A 227 -18.89 -22.98 49.53
CA GLY A 227 -17.64 -22.98 50.26
C GLY A 227 -16.49 -22.63 49.34
N ASP A 228 -16.13 -21.35 49.36
CA ASP A 228 -14.78 -20.80 49.36
C ASP A 228 -13.77 -21.08 48.22
N GLY A 229 -13.01 -20.02 47.92
CA GLY A 229 -11.62 -20.09 47.48
C GLY A 229 -11.27 -20.69 46.11
N GLN A 230 -10.70 -19.85 45.23
CA GLN A 230 -9.25 -19.84 44.97
C GLN A 230 -8.88 -19.57 43.50
N VAL A 231 -7.97 -18.61 43.37
CA VAL A 231 -7.27 -18.17 42.15
C VAL A 231 -6.27 -19.23 41.71
N VAL A 232 -6.22 -19.58 40.42
CA VAL A 232 -5.06 -20.29 39.84
C VAL A 232 -4.64 -19.64 38.51
N ASN A 233 -3.44 -19.08 38.56
CA ASN A 233 -2.62 -18.61 37.45
C ASN A 233 -2.20 -19.78 36.55
N VAL A 234 -2.31 -19.64 35.22
CA VAL A 234 -1.75 -20.60 34.26
C VAL A 234 -0.51 -19.98 33.62
N ALA A 235 0.66 -20.51 34.01
CA ALA A 235 1.96 -20.19 33.44
C ALA A 235 2.20 -20.95 32.13
N LEU A 236 2.89 -20.27 31.21
CA LEU A 236 3.30 -20.73 29.88
C LEU A 236 4.37 -21.82 29.98
N HIS A 237 4.24 -22.89 29.17
CA HIS A 237 5.23 -23.94 29.02
C HIS A 237 5.83 -23.90 27.61
N HIS A 238 7.14 -23.67 27.52
CA HIS A 238 7.96 -23.90 26.33
C HIS A 238 8.59 -25.30 26.39
N PRO A 239 8.65 -26.04 25.26
CA PRO A 239 9.32 -27.33 25.21
C PRO A 239 10.85 -27.20 25.00
N PRO A 240 11.65 -28.15 25.51
CA PRO A 240 13.11 -28.13 25.43
C PRO A 240 13.66 -28.63 24.09
N ARG A 241 14.82 -28.09 23.72
CA ARG A 241 15.68 -28.56 22.62
C ARG A 241 16.53 -29.74 23.09
N SER A 242 16.63 -30.77 22.25
CA SER A 242 17.60 -31.87 22.40
C SER A 242 18.69 -31.78 21.33
N ALA A 243 19.86 -32.27 21.75
CA ALA A 243 21.19 -32.21 21.15
C ALA A 243 21.35 -32.82 19.76
#